data_AF-A0A1V4WXE7-F1
#
_entry.id   AF-A0A1V4WXE7-F1
#
_cell.length_a   1.000
_cell.length_b   1.000
_cell.length_c   1.000
_cell.angle_alpha   90.00
_cell.angle_beta   90.00
_cell.angle_gamma   90.00
#
_symmetry.space_group_name_H-M   'P 1'
#
loop_
_entity.id
_entity.type
_entity.pdbx_description
1 polymer ?
#
loop_
_entity_poly.entity_id
_entity_poly.type
_entity_poly.pdbx_seq_one_letter_code
_entity_poly.pdbx_strand_id
1 'polypeptide(L)'
;MQTIVRNSLISRRGLQQILSLPEEDVVYVSLLEILTKFQDIKQFASEIHTEIHLIKPILKILGYAYESKPKYFNDSIKGPDVALFATEADRDRTSPLWGTPEYYMNTLGVLLLKRFGRNLEEGVSGFYLEFENRIPSYQLFYFLKNTKTPWGILTNGKQWMLMKKPLACETRVFSVDLEEAIETNDRDALHLFCRIFSVNGLSTVLPELEESERQSLIDRLKEKKTSLRNATAGFKKKTEVFPRIVGGLSDLFAEDVFAATRAYLAENDVYVAKRTTPPDAVDEFNVADIASYLLNKKGASPVIDPERIFLHARPEEMTKDDLLTMKMLDMTPGFGNVTTQLVDGIAYLSFILPYRDRNTFVARWEDERTLKRYILERILYGIEKSHVAYDILQYAMQHRYGTEADNYRFGNPLIGMSLSDIAPHVDTRNQMGLFAKNPLDIIKDVREMYRQYFSLSDKIREDMAVKEEIALRLRLYCERLRDIMDLITATYFSKAIDERKIQESLVMLDSDNASWDSLVSRDWFAEAKRIARRSGFFHLEIEFPFLVDGAYDYIFVQPSLTHIWEDPFPLPEVTKAHIKRGMTYLKPQGTMVLILDSPDEDLLTELSRSKRYDTRAEDSIILLRKKKMA
;
A
#
# COMPACT_ATOMS: atom_id res chain seq x y z
N MET A 1 23.32 20.39 5.16
CA MET A 1 21.89 20.38 4.81
C MET A 1 21.79 20.20 3.30
N GLN A 2 20.66 19.73 2.78
CA GLN A 2 20.47 19.48 1.35
C GLN A 2 19.44 20.49 0.82
N THR A 3 19.81 21.25 -0.20
CA THR A 3 18.96 22.29 -0.83
C THR A 3 17.72 21.67 -1.47
N ILE A 4 17.86 20.53 -2.14
CA ILE A 4 16.74 19.70 -2.54
C ILE A 4 16.29 18.85 -1.35
N VAL A 5 15.16 19.22 -0.75
CA VAL A 5 14.61 18.60 0.46
C VAL A 5 13.95 17.25 0.15
N ARG A 6 13.19 17.18 -0.95
CA ARG A 6 12.46 15.96 -1.36
C ARG A 6 12.26 15.96 -2.87
N ASN A 7 12.44 14.81 -3.51
CA ASN A 7 12.13 14.64 -4.91
C ASN A 7 11.61 13.23 -5.20
N SER A 8 10.30 13.12 -5.45
CA SER A 8 9.64 11.93 -6.01
C SER A 8 8.86 12.25 -7.28
N LEU A 9 8.87 13.51 -7.72
CA LEU A 9 8.13 13.97 -8.89
C LEU A 9 8.97 13.87 -10.17
N ILE A 10 10.24 14.28 -10.10
CA ILE A 10 11.09 14.45 -11.28
C ILE A 10 12.21 13.41 -11.26
N SER A 11 12.38 12.67 -12.36
CA SER A 11 13.45 11.68 -12.45
C SER A 11 14.83 12.34 -12.39
N ARG A 12 15.88 11.57 -12.07
CA ARG A 12 17.26 12.07 -12.11
C ARG A 12 17.65 12.59 -13.49
N ARG A 13 17.21 11.90 -14.55
CA ARG A 13 17.44 12.32 -15.94
C ARG A 13 16.68 13.61 -16.25
N GLY A 14 15.47 13.74 -15.74
CA GLY A 14 14.65 14.93 -15.85
C GLY A 14 15.30 16.16 -15.20
N LEU A 15 15.85 16.01 -13.99
CA LEU A 15 16.60 17.09 -13.34
C LEU A 15 17.80 17.56 -14.19
N GLN A 16 18.55 16.62 -14.80
CA GLN A 16 19.67 16.97 -15.68
C GLN A 16 19.21 17.70 -16.95
N GLN A 17 18.07 17.30 -17.54
CA GLN A 17 17.50 18.00 -18.68
C GLN A 17 17.08 19.42 -18.32
N ILE A 18 16.44 19.60 -17.17
CA ILE A 18 16.04 20.94 -16.69
C ILE A 18 17.27 21.81 -16.43
N LEU A 19 18.31 21.28 -15.79
CA LEU A 19 19.59 21.97 -15.55
C LEU A 19 20.32 22.36 -16.84
N SER A 20 20.07 21.66 -17.95
CA SER A 20 20.66 22.00 -19.25
C SER A 20 19.95 23.13 -19.99
N LEU A 21 18.80 23.60 -19.47
CA LEU A 21 18.06 24.70 -20.08
C LEU A 21 18.80 26.02 -19.83
N PRO A 22 18.66 27.02 -20.73
CA PRO A 22 19.32 28.32 -20.54
C PRO A 22 18.93 29.00 -19.23
N GLU A 23 19.92 29.62 -18.57
CA GLU A 23 19.70 30.49 -17.42
C GLU A 23 18.89 31.74 -17.82
N GLU A 24 17.95 32.13 -16.98
CA GLU A 24 17.19 33.38 -17.12
C GLU A 24 17.78 34.43 -16.17
N ASP A 25 18.89 35.04 -16.57
CA ASP A 25 19.70 35.96 -15.74
C ASP A 25 18.84 37.05 -15.06
N VAL A 26 17.86 37.59 -15.77
CA VAL A 26 16.97 38.65 -15.26
C VAL A 26 16.10 38.15 -14.10
N VAL A 27 15.55 36.94 -14.22
CA VAL A 27 14.71 36.32 -13.19
C VAL A 27 15.58 35.97 -11.98
N TYR A 28 16.79 35.45 -12.22
CA TYR A 28 17.73 35.09 -11.17
C TYR A 28 18.17 36.30 -10.34
N VAL A 29 18.60 37.39 -10.98
CA VAL A 29 18.99 38.62 -10.30
C VAL A 29 17.82 39.18 -9.48
N SER A 30 16.62 39.23 -10.07
CA SER A 30 15.42 39.71 -9.38
C SER A 30 15.05 38.84 -8.18
N LEU A 31 15.20 37.52 -8.30
CA LEU A 31 14.96 36.56 -7.22
C LEU A 31 15.91 36.81 -6.04
N LEU A 32 17.21 36.96 -6.31
CA LEU A 32 18.21 37.27 -5.30
C LEU A 32 17.91 38.61 -4.60
N GLU A 33 17.57 39.65 -5.36
CA GLU A 33 17.22 40.96 -4.78
C GLU A 33 16.01 40.87 -3.83
N ILE A 34 14.96 40.13 -4.21
CA ILE A 34 13.77 39.94 -3.37
C ILE A 34 14.17 39.22 -2.08
N LEU A 35 14.95 38.13 -2.21
CA LEU A 35 15.34 37.32 -1.07
C LEU A 35 16.26 38.09 -0.11
N THR A 36 17.24 38.84 -0.63
CA THR A 36 18.11 39.71 0.19
C THR A 36 17.31 40.77 0.94
N LYS A 37 16.36 41.45 0.29
CA LYS A 37 15.49 42.43 0.97
C LYS A 37 14.64 41.80 2.07
N PHE A 38 14.21 40.55 1.87
CA PHE A 38 13.40 39.85 2.86
C PHE A 38 14.21 39.36 4.08
N GLN A 39 15.53 39.12 3.93
CA GLN A 39 16.40 38.70 5.03
C GLN A 39 16.33 39.66 6.24
N ASP A 40 16.20 40.96 5.98
CA ASP A 40 16.17 41.99 7.03
C ASP A 40 14.88 41.94 7.88
N ILE A 41 13.78 41.42 7.34
CA ILE A 41 12.47 41.39 8.01
C ILE A 41 12.01 39.98 8.41
N LYS A 42 12.72 38.92 7.99
CA LYS A 42 12.26 37.52 8.12
C LYS A 42 11.97 37.09 9.56
N GLN A 43 12.71 37.61 10.55
CA GLN A 43 12.57 37.21 11.97
C GLN A 43 11.21 37.57 12.58
N PHE A 44 10.55 38.61 12.05
CA PHE A 44 9.26 39.10 12.55
C PHE A 44 8.14 38.95 11.51
N ALA A 45 8.41 38.28 10.38
CA ALA A 45 7.48 38.16 9.29
C ALA A 45 6.28 37.28 9.67
N SER A 46 5.11 37.89 9.78
CA SER A 46 3.85 37.15 9.81
C SER A 46 3.55 36.52 8.44
N GLU A 47 2.50 35.70 8.37
CA GLU A 47 2.04 35.12 7.09
C GLU A 47 1.75 36.19 6.03
N ILE A 48 1.13 37.31 6.44
CA ILE A 48 0.85 38.45 5.55
C ILE A 48 2.14 39.13 5.07
N HIS A 49 3.13 39.33 5.95
CA HIS A 49 4.41 39.91 5.54
C HIS A 49 5.13 38.99 4.53
N THR A 50 5.08 37.68 4.77
CA THR A 50 5.63 36.67 3.85
C THR A 50 4.91 36.74 2.50
N GLU A 51 3.58 36.84 2.49
CA GLU A 51 2.78 36.95 1.27
C GLU A 51 3.18 38.18 0.43
N ILE A 52 3.19 39.36 1.05
CA ILE A 52 3.33 40.64 0.35
C ILE A 52 4.78 40.91 -0.07
N HIS A 53 5.74 40.64 0.80
CA HIS A 53 7.13 41.05 0.58
C HIS A 53 8.02 39.97 -0.04
N LEU A 54 7.55 38.71 -0.08
CA LEU A 54 8.32 37.59 -0.62
C LEU A 54 7.56 36.86 -1.74
N ILE A 55 6.39 36.30 -1.43
CA ILE A 55 5.71 35.38 -2.35
C ILE A 55 5.14 36.10 -3.57
N LYS A 56 4.39 37.18 -3.40
CA LYS A 56 3.82 37.94 -4.53
C LYS A 56 4.89 38.49 -5.49
N PRO A 57 6.00 39.08 -5.01
CA PRO A 57 7.14 39.43 -5.86
C PRO A 57 7.72 38.24 -6.63
N ILE A 58 7.89 37.09 -5.97
CA ILE A 58 8.39 35.86 -6.60
C ILE A 58 7.43 35.37 -7.69
N LEU A 59 6.12 35.30 -7.41
CA LEU A 59 5.12 34.89 -8.40
C LEU A 59 5.13 35.79 -9.64
N LYS A 60 5.35 37.10 -9.46
CA LYS A 60 5.45 38.05 -10.56
C LYS A 60 6.67 37.79 -11.45
N ILE A 61 7.85 37.54 -10.87
CA ILE A 61 9.05 37.25 -11.67
C ILE A 61 9.00 35.86 -12.33
N LEU A 62 8.24 34.93 -11.75
CA LEU A 62 7.95 33.61 -12.33
C LEU A 62 6.90 33.66 -13.45
N GLY A 63 6.32 34.84 -13.71
CA GLY A 63 5.47 35.12 -14.87
C GLY A 63 3.97 34.92 -14.65
N TYR A 64 3.50 34.65 -13.43
CA TYR A 64 2.09 34.32 -13.19
C TYR A 64 1.18 35.53 -13.28
N ALA A 65 0.03 35.35 -13.94
CA ALA A 65 -1.19 36.04 -13.54
C ALA A 65 -1.84 35.26 -12.38
N TYR A 66 -2.38 35.94 -11.39
CA TYR A 66 -2.93 35.25 -10.23
C TYR A 66 -4.06 36.02 -9.55
N GLU A 67 -4.87 35.28 -8.81
CA GLU A 67 -5.91 35.84 -7.96
C GLU A 67 -5.63 35.54 -6.49
N SER A 68 -5.69 36.57 -5.64
CA SER A 68 -5.44 36.43 -4.20
C SER A 68 -6.71 36.05 -3.46
N LYS A 69 -6.62 35.07 -2.56
CA LYS A 69 -7.71 34.58 -1.69
C LYS A 69 -8.97 34.22 -2.48
N PRO A 70 -8.88 33.34 -3.49
CA PRO A 70 -10.05 32.88 -4.25
C PRO A 70 -11.10 32.22 -3.37
N LYS A 71 -12.38 32.47 -3.66
CA LYS A 71 -13.48 31.82 -2.96
C LYS A 71 -13.50 30.32 -3.28
N TYR A 72 -13.42 29.49 -2.25
CA TYR A 72 -13.63 28.05 -2.36
C TYR A 72 -15.11 27.70 -2.41
N PHE A 73 -15.46 26.64 -3.13
CA PHE A 73 -16.86 26.23 -3.34
C PHE A 73 -17.50 25.59 -2.09
N ASN A 74 -16.71 25.22 -1.09
CA ASN A 74 -17.21 24.75 0.20
C ASN A 74 -16.97 25.82 1.27
N ASP A 75 -18.05 26.48 1.71
CA ASP A 75 -17.98 27.58 2.69
C ASP A 75 -17.46 27.15 4.08
N SER A 76 -17.41 25.85 4.38
CA SER A 76 -16.86 25.31 5.65
C SER A 76 -15.34 25.18 5.64
N ILE A 77 -14.68 25.40 4.49
CA ILE A 77 -13.24 25.22 4.30
C ILE A 77 -12.67 26.51 3.73
N LYS A 78 -11.66 27.10 4.38
CA LYS A 78 -10.95 28.25 3.81
C LYS A 78 -10.31 27.86 2.49
N GLY A 79 -10.47 28.71 1.49
CA GLY A 79 -9.87 28.49 0.18
C GLY A 79 -8.35 28.60 0.16
N PRO A 80 -7.74 28.23 -0.97
CA PRO A 80 -6.30 28.43 -1.16
C PRO A 80 -5.96 29.91 -1.14
N ASP A 81 -4.70 30.23 -0.82
CA ASP A 81 -4.24 31.62 -0.70
C ASP A 81 -4.12 32.30 -2.07
N VAL A 82 -3.78 31.53 -3.12
CA VAL A 82 -3.64 32.04 -4.48
C VAL A 82 -4.14 30.99 -5.51
N ALA A 83 -4.85 31.47 -6.54
CA ALA A 83 -5.10 30.72 -7.77
C ALA A 83 -4.17 31.23 -8.88
N LEU A 84 -3.47 30.32 -9.56
CA LEU A 84 -2.44 30.63 -10.55
C LEU A 84 -2.98 30.44 -11.98
N PHE A 85 -2.65 31.38 -12.86
CA PHE A 85 -2.99 31.38 -14.27
C PHE A 85 -1.75 31.64 -15.13
N ALA A 86 -1.75 31.12 -16.35
CA ALA A 86 -0.65 31.35 -17.29
C ALA A 86 -0.66 32.79 -17.81
N THR A 87 -1.84 33.39 -18.02
CA THR A 87 -2.00 34.76 -18.53
C THR A 87 -3.15 35.50 -17.84
N GLU A 88 -3.14 36.84 -17.89
CA GLU A 88 -4.26 37.66 -17.41
C GLU A 88 -5.56 37.37 -18.17
N ALA A 89 -5.46 37.05 -19.47
CA ALA A 89 -6.62 36.68 -20.28
C ALA A 89 -7.26 35.35 -19.81
N ASP A 90 -6.49 34.41 -19.28
CA ASP A 90 -7.02 33.17 -18.68
C ASP A 90 -7.73 33.47 -17.36
N ARG A 91 -7.14 34.34 -16.53
CA ARG A 91 -7.72 34.79 -15.26
C ARG A 91 -9.08 35.47 -15.52
N ASP A 92 -9.12 36.46 -16.41
CA ASP A 92 -10.32 37.24 -16.73
C ASP A 92 -11.44 36.36 -17.31
N ARG A 93 -11.10 35.40 -18.18
CA ARG A 93 -12.06 34.42 -18.73
C ARG A 93 -12.64 33.49 -17.65
N THR A 94 -11.86 33.24 -16.59
CA THR A 94 -12.25 32.33 -15.51
C THR A 94 -12.99 33.04 -14.38
N SER A 95 -12.80 34.35 -14.20
CA SER A 95 -13.46 35.16 -13.16
C SER A 95 -14.98 34.99 -13.05
N PRO A 96 -15.77 34.83 -14.14
CA PRO A 96 -17.21 34.59 -14.03
C PRO A 96 -17.61 33.32 -13.28
N LEU A 97 -16.70 32.35 -13.14
CA LEU A 97 -16.93 31.08 -12.46
C LEU A 97 -16.63 31.15 -10.95
N TRP A 98 -16.35 32.33 -10.40
CA TRP A 98 -15.93 32.54 -9.00
C TRP A 98 -16.72 31.71 -7.98
N GLY A 99 -16.00 30.95 -7.14
CA GLY A 99 -16.62 30.13 -6.09
C GLY A 99 -17.22 28.81 -6.57
N THR A 100 -16.99 28.40 -7.81
CA THR A 100 -17.42 27.09 -8.34
C THR A 100 -16.25 26.10 -8.46
N PRO A 101 -16.49 24.78 -8.51
CA PRO A 101 -15.45 23.81 -8.87
C PRO A 101 -14.82 24.10 -10.24
N GLU A 102 -15.61 24.53 -11.21
CA GLU A 102 -15.18 24.83 -12.58
C GLU A 102 -14.16 25.97 -12.65
N TYR A 103 -14.24 26.94 -11.73
CA TYR A 103 -13.21 27.99 -11.59
C TYR A 103 -11.82 27.38 -11.46
N TYR A 104 -11.66 26.40 -10.56
CA TYR A 104 -10.36 25.80 -10.30
C TYR A 104 -9.93 24.77 -11.34
N MET A 105 -10.88 24.19 -12.10
CA MET A 105 -10.51 23.32 -13.23
C MET A 105 -9.77 24.10 -14.33
N ASN A 106 -9.98 25.41 -14.40
CA ASN A 106 -9.35 26.30 -15.37
C ASN A 106 -8.08 27.01 -14.84
N THR A 107 -7.64 26.71 -13.62
CA THR A 107 -6.37 27.25 -13.08
C THR A 107 -5.19 26.37 -13.46
N LEU A 108 -4.03 26.98 -13.67
CA LEU A 108 -2.75 26.26 -13.84
C LEU A 108 -2.37 25.53 -12.53
N GLY A 109 -2.68 26.15 -11.40
CA GLY A 109 -2.50 25.54 -10.09
C GLY A 109 -3.06 26.38 -8.95
N VAL A 110 -2.96 25.86 -7.74
CA VAL A 110 -3.26 26.59 -6.50
C VAL A 110 -2.02 26.69 -5.63
N LEU A 111 -1.90 27.77 -4.85
CA LEU A 111 -0.82 27.94 -3.90
C LEU A 111 -1.37 28.13 -2.48
N LEU A 112 -0.76 27.40 -1.55
CA LEU A 112 -0.93 27.56 -0.11
C LEU A 112 0.32 28.20 0.50
N LEU A 113 0.10 29.22 1.29
CA LEU A 113 1.11 29.95 2.02
C LEU A 113 1.02 29.63 3.50
N LYS A 114 2.18 29.52 4.15
CA LYS A 114 2.32 29.49 5.60
C LYS A 114 3.31 30.56 6.07
N ARG A 115 3.22 30.94 7.34
CA ARG A 115 4.21 31.83 7.98
C ARG A 115 5.64 31.32 7.79
N PHE A 116 6.60 32.25 7.67
CA PHE A 116 8.01 31.92 7.50
C PHE A 116 8.53 30.96 8.59
N GLY A 117 9.25 29.92 8.17
CA GLY A 117 9.78 28.87 9.05
C GLY A 117 8.76 27.85 9.59
N ARG A 118 7.48 27.90 9.20
CA ARG A 118 6.50 26.86 9.56
C ARG A 118 6.84 25.55 8.83
N ASN A 119 7.04 24.47 9.57
CA ASN A 119 7.18 23.13 8.98
C ASN A 119 5.95 22.79 8.11
N LEU A 120 6.20 22.33 6.88
CA LEU A 120 5.19 22.06 5.84
C LEU A 120 4.63 20.62 5.89
N GLU A 121 5.28 19.72 6.62
CA GLU A 121 4.94 18.29 6.71
C GLU A 121 4.42 17.90 8.11
N GLU A 122 4.53 18.76 9.12
CA GLU A 122 4.02 18.52 10.47
C GLU A 122 2.78 19.37 10.80
N GLY A 123 1.84 18.80 11.55
CA GLY A 123 0.64 19.48 12.05
C GLY A 123 0.87 20.29 13.34
N VAL A 124 -0.14 21.02 13.80
CA VAL A 124 -0.19 21.54 15.18
C VAL A 124 -0.95 20.53 16.05
N SER A 125 -0.57 20.36 17.32
CA SER A 125 -1.35 19.54 18.28
C SER A 125 -2.59 20.31 18.75
N GLY A 126 -3.75 19.67 18.83
CA GLY A 126 -4.92 20.26 19.50
C GLY A 126 -6.24 19.54 19.24
N PHE A 127 -7.26 19.95 20.00
CA PHE A 127 -8.67 19.67 19.71
C PHE A 127 -9.26 20.80 18.86
N TYR A 128 -10.33 20.50 18.11
CA TYR A 128 -11.07 21.50 17.32
C TYR A 128 -10.21 22.29 16.33
N LEU A 129 -9.11 21.71 15.85
CA LEU A 129 -8.25 22.37 14.88
C LEU A 129 -9.02 22.58 13.58
N GLU A 130 -9.16 23.85 13.21
CA GLU A 130 -9.56 24.25 11.87
C GLU A 130 -8.64 23.62 10.82
N PHE A 131 -9.18 23.43 9.61
CA PHE A 131 -8.48 22.79 8.50
C PHE A 131 -7.05 23.34 8.30
N GLU A 132 -6.90 24.65 8.44
CA GLU A 132 -5.68 25.44 8.25
C GLU A 132 -4.55 25.14 9.23
N ASN A 133 -4.88 24.63 10.42
CA ASN A 133 -3.94 24.37 11.52
C ASN A 133 -3.35 22.95 11.51
N ARG A 134 -3.74 22.12 10.52
CA ARG A 134 -3.25 20.74 10.34
C ARG A 134 -2.01 20.65 9.46
N ILE A 135 -1.66 19.45 9.01
CA ILE A 135 -0.49 19.20 8.14
C ILE A 135 -0.69 19.94 6.80
N PRO A 136 0.16 20.93 6.48
CA PRO A 136 -0.01 21.75 5.28
C PRO A 136 0.03 20.96 3.95
N SER A 137 0.87 19.93 3.84
CA SER A 137 0.94 19.10 2.62
C SER A 137 -0.39 18.37 2.30
N TYR A 138 -1.09 17.88 3.32
CA TYR A 138 -2.39 17.24 3.16
C TYR A 138 -3.54 18.23 2.90
N GLN A 139 -3.39 19.49 3.34
CA GLN A 139 -4.30 20.56 2.91
C GLN A 139 -4.19 20.77 1.40
N LEU A 140 -2.96 20.86 0.88
CA LEU A 140 -2.71 20.99 -0.56
C LEU A 140 -3.24 19.77 -1.32
N PHE A 141 -2.94 18.56 -0.84
CA PHE A 141 -3.45 17.31 -1.40
C PHE A 141 -4.97 17.34 -1.52
N TYR A 142 -5.68 17.71 -0.45
CA TYR A 142 -7.13 17.80 -0.44
C TYR A 142 -7.64 18.76 -1.51
N PHE A 143 -7.04 19.95 -1.66
CA PHE A 143 -7.42 20.85 -2.75
C PHE A 143 -7.21 20.22 -4.11
N LEU A 144 -6.03 19.65 -4.40
CA LEU A 144 -5.76 19.03 -5.70
C LEU A 144 -6.74 17.90 -6.06
N LYS A 145 -7.11 17.08 -5.07
CA LYS A 145 -8.10 15.99 -5.27
C LYS A 145 -9.48 16.55 -5.63
N ASN A 146 -9.92 17.62 -4.95
CA ASN A 146 -11.29 18.16 -5.08
C ASN A 146 -11.45 19.20 -6.19
N THR A 147 -10.45 20.04 -6.45
CA THR A 147 -10.47 21.06 -7.49
C THR A 147 -10.10 20.52 -8.87
N LYS A 148 -9.42 19.37 -8.91
CA LYS A 148 -8.88 18.73 -10.12
C LYS A 148 -7.85 19.57 -10.89
N THR A 149 -7.35 20.67 -10.33
CA THR A 149 -6.29 21.47 -10.93
C THR A 149 -4.97 20.66 -11.06
N PRO A 150 -4.13 20.90 -12.08
CA PRO A 150 -2.96 20.07 -12.35
C PRO A 150 -1.86 20.16 -11.27
N TRP A 151 -1.63 21.36 -10.74
CA TRP A 151 -0.48 21.65 -9.87
C TRP A 151 -0.87 22.32 -8.57
N GLY A 152 -0.12 21.99 -7.51
CA GLY A 152 -0.22 22.64 -6.21
C GLY A 152 1.14 23.11 -5.74
N ILE A 153 1.23 24.35 -5.27
CA ILE A 153 2.45 24.89 -4.63
C ILE A 153 2.16 25.09 -3.15
N LEU A 154 3.03 24.57 -2.29
CA LEU A 154 3.02 24.83 -0.86
C LEU A 154 4.32 25.49 -0.47
N THR A 155 4.25 26.66 0.17
CA THR A 155 5.45 27.40 0.57
C THR A 155 5.28 28.10 1.91
N ASN A 156 6.38 28.19 2.64
CA ASN A 156 6.53 29.07 3.80
C ASN A 156 7.53 30.20 3.52
N GLY A 157 7.84 30.48 2.25
CA GLY A 157 8.89 31.41 1.84
C GLY A 157 10.29 30.80 1.83
N LYS A 158 10.65 30.04 2.87
CA LYS A 158 11.92 29.31 2.97
C LYS A 158 11.94 28.08 2.05
N GLN A 159 10.97 27.20 2.21
CA GLN A 159 10.82 25.96 1.47
C GLN A 159 9.66 26.09 0.48
N TRP A 160 9.88 25.62 -0.74
CA TRP A 160 8.88 25.55 -1.81
C TRP A 160 8.69 24.11 -2.23
N MET A 161 7.45 23.63 -2.17
CA MET A 161 7.05 22.27 -2.54
C MET A 161 6.04 22.35 -3.69
N LEU A 162 6.38 21.71 -4.81
CA LEU A 162 5.47 21.46 -5.91
C LEU A 162 4.88 20.06 -5.76
N MET A 163 3.55 19.96 -5.81
CA MET A 163 2.80 18.72 -5.81
C MET A 163 2.03 18.62 -7.12
N LYS A 164 2.18 17.48 -7.80
CA LYS A 164 1.30 17.15 -8.92
C LYS A 164 -0.03 16.66 -8.38
N LYS A 165 -1.11 16.92 -9.11
CA LYS A 165 -2.41 16.30 -8.86
C LYS A 165 -2.24 14.78 -8.62
N PRO A 166 -2.62 14.29 -7.44
CA PRO A 166 -2.49 12.88 -7.09
C PRO A 166 -3.28 11.97 -8.03
N LEU A 167 -2.66 10.85 -8.42
CA LEU A 167 -3.40 9.72 -9.01
C LEU A 167 -3.94 8.87 -7.87
N ALA A 168 -5.27 8.83 -7.71
CA ALA A 168 -5.94 8.27 -6.55
C ALA A 168 -5.46 8.91 -5.23
N CYS A 169 -4.59 8.23 -4.48
CA CYS A 169 -4.04 8.70 -3.20
C CYS A 169 -2.50 8.83 -3.20
N GLU A 170 -1.84 8.65 -4.35
CA GLU A 170 -0.36 8.71 -4.45
C GLU A 170 0.17 10.15 -4.48
N THR A 171 1.12 10.46 -3.58
CA THR A 171 1.74 11.79 -3.47
C THR A 171 3.12 11.84 -4.13
N ARG A 172 3.25 12.62 -5.22
CA ARG A 172 4.54 12.95 -5.85
C ARG A 172 4.88 14.43 -5.70
N VAL A 173 6.07 14.72 -5.19
CA VAL A 173 6.50 16.11 -4.89
C VAL A 173 7.93 16.41 -5.30
N PHE A 174 8.19 17.67 -5.62
CA PHE A 174 9.53 18.25 -5.69
C PHE A 174 9.60 19.40 -4.69
N SER A 175 10.59 19.39 -3.79
CA SER A 175 10.76 20.39 -2.75
C SER A 175 12.18 20.90 -2.68
N VAL A 176 12.31 22.22 -2.59
CA VAL A 176 13.58 22.95 -2.47
C VAL A 176 13.54 23.90 -1.28
N ASP A 177 14.64 23.98 -0.53
CA ASP A 177 14.90 25.00 0.49
C ASP A 177 15.64 26.16 -0.19
N LEU A 178 14.89 27.22 -0.47
CA LEU A 178 15.36 28.39 -1.18
C LEU A 178 16.28 29.26 -0.30
N GLU A 179 16.11 29.23 1.03
CA GLU A 179 16.99 29.93 1.95
C GLU A 179 18.36 29.26 1.99
N GLU A 180 18.39 27.93 2.19
CA GLU A 180 19.64 27.16 2.17
C GLU A 180 20.35 27.33 0.81
N ALA A 181 19.62 27.29 -0.31
CA ALA A 181 20.20 27.44 -1.64
C ALA A 181 20.94 28.77 -1.82
N ILE A 182 20.46 29.86 -1.21
CA ILE A 182 21.17 31.15 -1.22
C ILE A 182 22.35 31.14 -0.27
N GLU A 183 22.16 30.66 0.96
CA GLU A 183 23.19 30.64 2.00
C GLU A 183 24.41 29.81 1.54
N THR A 184 24.19 28.72 0.80
CA THR A 184 25.24 27.88 0.23
C THR A 184 25.65 28.27 -1.19
N ASN A 185 25.01 29.28 -1.79
CA ASN A 185 25.19 29.67 -3.20
C ASN A 185 25.07 28.48 -4.18
N ASP A 186 24.06 27.65 -3.96
CA ASP A 186 23.74 26.49 -4.80
C ASP A 186 22.99 26.95 -6.06
N ARG A 187 23.77 27.19 -7.12
CA ARG A 187 23.25 27.65 -8.41
C ARG A 187 22.33 26.63 -9.07
N ASP A 188 22.60 25.34 -8.92
CA ASP A 188 21.79 24.28 -9.52
C ASP A 188 20.40 24.27 -8.89
N ALA A 189 20.31 24.37 -7.55
CA ALA A 189 19.02 24.44 -6.86
C ALA A 189 18.21 25.71 -7.23
N LEU A 190 18.88 26.86 -7.35
CA LEU A 190 18.23 28.11 -7.76
C LEU A 190 17.77 28.06 -9.22
N HIS A 191 18.57 27.49 -10.12
CA HIS A 191 18.21 27.29 -11.50
C HIS A 191 16.99 26.36 -11.61
N LEU A 192 17.04 25.20 -10.93
CA LEU A 192 15.91 24.29 -10.84
C LEU A 192 14.65 24.99 -10.32
N PHE A 193 14.77 25.81 -9.27
CA PHE A 193 13.65 26.59 -8.75
C PHE A 193 13.00 27.47 -9.83
N CYS A 194 13.79 28.29 -10.54
CA CYS A 194 13.28 29.17 -11.59
C CYS A 194 12.64 28.38 -12.75
N ARG A 195 13.26 27.28 -13.18
CA ARG A 195 12.73 26.47 -14.30
C ARG A 195 11.51 25.65 -13.92
N ILE A 196 11.45 25.13 -12.69
CA ILE A 196 10.36 24.27 -12.23
C ILE A 196 9.16 25.11 -11.81
N PHE A 197 9.33 26.19 -11.04
CA PHE A 197 8.20 26.93 -10.46
C PHE A 197 7.68 28.07 -11.34
N SER A 198 8.25 28.32 -12.52
CA SER A 198 7.74 29.34 -13.46
C SER A 198 6.47 28.90 -14.19
N VAL A 199 5.75 29.85 -14.78
CA VAL A 199 4.60 29.55 -15.66
C VAL A 199 4.99 28.55 -16.76
N ASN A 200 6.13 28.77 -17.42
CA ASN A 200 6.64 27.87 -18.46
C ASN A 200 7.01 26.49 -17.88
N GLY A 201 7.55 26.46 -16.66
CA GLY A 201 7.80 25.24 -15.90
C GLY A 201 6.58 24.34 -15.78
N LEU A 202 5.48 24.90 -15.25
CA LEU A 202 4.24 24.18 -14.97
C LEU A 202 3.42 23.87 -16.23
N SER A 203 3.43 24.77 -17.22
CA SER A 203 2.59 24.63 -18.43
C SER A 203 3.23 23.82 -19.54
N THR A 204 4.56 23.79 -19.62
CA THR A 204 5.29 23.22 -20.77
C THR A 204 6.40 22.27 -20.33
N VAL A 205 7.40 22.75 -19.56
CA VAL A 205 8.63 22.00 -19.30
C VAL A 205 8.36 20.69 -18.57
N LEU A 206 7.60 20.71 -17.47
CA LEU A 206 7.29 19.51 -16.71
C LEU A 206 6.37 18.54 -17.48
N PRO A 207 5.24 18.98 -18.08
CA PRO A 207 4.41 18.10 -18.90
C PRO A 207 5.15 17.43 -20.08
N GLU A 208 5.96 18.18 -20.82
CA GLU A 208 6.72 17.63 -21.96
C GLU A 208 7.80 16.64 -21.51
N LEU A 209 8.49 16.94 -20.40
CA LEU A 209 9.46 16.05 -19.80
C LEU A 209 8.81 14.72 -19.38
N GLU A 210 7.70 14.80 -18.63
CA GLU A 210 6.96 13.62 -18.18
C GLU A 210 6.47 12.78 -19.36
N GLU A 211 5.95 13.42 -20.41
CA GLU A 211 5.45 12.75 -21.61
C GLU A 211 6.58 12.05 -22.39
N SER A 212 7.73 12.71 -22.53
CA SER A 212 8.93 12.14 -23.16
C SER A 212 9.46 10.94 -22.39
N GLU A 213 9.57 11.04 -21.06
CA GLU A 213 9.99 9.94 -20.19
C GLU A 213 8.99 8.77 -20.22
N ARG A 214 7.69 9.07 -20.20
CA ARG A 214 6.61 8.09 -20.32
C ARG A 214 6.72 7.32 -21.63
N GLN A 215 6.92 8.01 -22.75
CA GLN A 215 7.04 7.37 -24.06
C GLN A 215 8.27 6.46 -24.13
N SER A 216 9.43 6.95 -23.68
CA SER A 216 10.67 6.16 -23.61
C SER A 216 10.53 4.91 -22.73
N LEU A 217 9.84 5.03 -21.59
CA LEU A 217 9.58 3.90 -20.69
C LEU A 217 8.67 2.87 -21.34
N ILE A 218 7.58 3.30 -21.99
CA ILE A 218 6.62 2.40 -22.65
C ILE A 218 7.31 1.56 -23.72
N ASP A 219 8.17 2.15 -24.54
CA ASP A 219 8.84 1.43 -25.62
C ASP A 219 9.79 0.37 -25.05
N ARG A 220 10.60 0.73 -24.04
CA ARG A 220 11.45 -0.22 -23.30
C ARG A 220 10.64 -1.36 -22.69
N LEU A 221 9.50 -1.04 -22.05
CA LEU A 221 8.65 -2.05 -21.41
C LEU A 221 7.95 -2.97 -22.43
N LYS A 222 7.56 -2.47 -23.61
CA LYS A 222 6.97 -3.30 -24.69
C LYS A 222 7.97 -4.33 -25.21
N GLU A 223 9.20 -3.91 -25.50
CA GLU A 223 10.29 -4.80 -25.91
C GLU A 223 10.55 -5.85 -24.82
N LYS A 224 10.64 -5.40 -23.56
CA LYS A 224 10.87 -6.26 -22.42
C LYS A 224 9.77 -7.30 -22.22
N LYS A 225 8.51 -6.88 -22.29
CA LYS A 225 7.34 -7.75 -22.19
C LYS A 225 7.35 -8.82 -23.28
N THR A 226 7.70 -8.45 -24.51
CA THR A 226 7.83 -9.39 -25.63
C THR A 226 8.95 -10.40 -25.39
N SER A 227 10.11 -9.94 -24.94
CA SER A 227 11.24 -10.79 -24.59
C SER A 227 10.90 -11.81 -23.49
N LEU A 228 10.28 -11.36 -22.39
CA LEU A 228 9.85 -12.24 -21.29
C LEU A 228 8.82 -13.28 -21.74
N ARG A 229 7.83 -12.87 -22.55
CA ARG A 229 6.82 -13.78 -23.11
C ARG A 229 7.48 -14.84 -23.99
N ASN A 230 8.40 -14.46 -24.86
CA ASN A 230 9.12 -15.40 -25.72
C ASN A 230 10.00 -16.35 -24.91
N ALA A 231 10.71 -15.84 -23.89
CA ALA A 231 11.57 -16.65 -23.04
C ALA A 231 10.79 -17.73 -22.27
N THR A 232 9.59 -17.38 -21.80
CA THR A 232 8.73 -18.26 -20.98
C THR A 232 7.76 -19.10 -21.80
N ALA A 233 7.63 -18.86 -23.11
CA ALA A 233 6.71 -19.57 -23.98
C ALA A 233 6.96 -21.10 -23.96
N GLY A 234 5.88 -21.86 -23.80
CA GLY A 234 5.92 -23.33 -23.79
C GLY A 234 6.33 -23.97 -22.45
N PHE A 235 6.80 -23.19 -21.47
CA PHE A 235 7.13 -23.70 -20.15
C PHE A 235 5.94 -23.58 -19.19
N LYS A 236 5.71 -24.62 -18.38
CA LYS A 236 4.64 -24.63 -17.36
C LYS A 236 5.14 -24.85 -15.95
N LYS A 237 6.27 -25.54 -15.76
CA LYS A 237 6.79 -25.81 -14.42
C LYS A 237 7.49 -24.56 -13.89
N LYS A 238 7.26 -24.25 -12.60
CA LYS A 238 7.92 -23.14 -11.90
C LYS A 238 9.45 -23.22 -12.01
N THR A 239 10.02 -24.42 -11.94
CA THR A 239 11.46 -24.71 -12.10
C THR A 239 12.02 -24.34 -13.47
N GLU A 240 11.18 -24.25 -14.50
CA GLU A 240 11.59 -23.85 -15.85
C GLU A 240 11.31 -22.36 -16.09
N VAL A 241 10.18 -21.86 -15.58
CA VAL A 241 9.74 -20.47 -15.78
C VAL A 241 10.56 -19.49 -14.93
N PHE A 242 10.67 -19.72 -13.62
CA PHE A 242 11.23 -18.73 -12.70
C PHE A 242 12.70 -18.35 -13.00
N PRO A 243 13.60 -19.27 -13.38
CA PRO A 243 14.96 -18.88 -13.80
C PRO A 243 14.98 -17.86 -14.94
N ARG A 244 14.03 -17.98 -15.88
CA ARG A 244 13.90 -17.09 -17.04
C ARG A 244 13.29 -15.74 -16.67
N ILE A 245 12.36 -15.72 -15.72
CA ILE A 245 11.81 -14.49 -15.16
C ILE A 245 12.90 -13.74 -14.38
N VAL A 246 13.60 -14.40 -13.46
CA VAL A 246 14.69 -13.80 -12.67
C VAL A 246 15.80 -13.29 -13.57
N GLY A 247 16.29 -14.12 -14.50
CA GLY A 247 17.32 -13.69 -15.47
C GLY A 247 16.82 -12.56 -16.39
N GLY A 248 15.57 -12.67 -16.85
CA GLY A 248 14.93 -11.69 -17.71
C GLY A 248 14.66 -10.36 -17.02
N LEU A 249 14.56 -10.30 -15.69
CA LEU A 249 14.33 -9.08 -14.91
C LEU A 249 15.58 -8.50 -14.25
N SER A 250 16.75 -9.13 -14.48
CA SER A 250 18.01 -8.78 -13.82
C SER A 250 18.56 -7.38 -14.13
N ASP A 251 17.97 -6.67 -15.08
CA ASP A 251 18.24 -5.26 -15.42
C ASP A 251 17.33 -4.27 -14.70
N LEU A 252 16.23 -4.74 -14.13
CA LEU A 252 15.30 -3.91 -13.37
C LEU A 252 15.43 -4.16 -11.86
N PHE A 253 15.81 -5.38 -11.48
CA PHE A 253 15.88 -5.80 -10.08
C PHE A 253 17.24 -6.40 -9.77
N ALA A 254 17.75 -6.06 -8.59
CA ALA A 254 18.94 -6.68 -8.04
C ALA A 254 18.66 -8.14 -7.68
N GLU A 255 19.73 -8.92 -7.50
CA GLU A 255 19.59 -10.37 -7.34
C GLU A 255 18.97 -10.80 -6.01
N ASP A 256 19.24 -10.03 -4.97
CA ASP A 256 18.78 -10.20 -3.60
C ASP A 256 17.28 -9.96 -3.44
N VAL A 257 16.64 -9.30 -4.43
CA VAL A 257 15.19 -9.15 -4.50
C VAL A 257 14.47 -10.50 -4.50
N PHE A 258 15.01 -11.52 -5.18
CA PHE A 258 14.32 -12.79 -5.44
C PHE A 258 14.62 -13.89 -4.40
N ALA A 259 14.64 -13.54 -3.12
CA ALA A 259 15.05 -14.45 -2.04
C ALA A 259 14.19 -15.72 -1.96
N ALA A 260 12.86 -15.59 -1.91
CA ALA A 260 11.95 -16.74 -1.81
C ALA A 260 11.97 -17.58 -3.09
N THR A 261 12.03 -16.92 -4.26
CA THR A 261 12.13 -17.59 -5.56
C THR A 261 13.42 -18.40 -5.68
N ARG A 262 14.56 -17.84 -5.26
CA ARG A 262 15.86 -18.54 -5.32
C ARG A 262 15.93 -19.69 -4.32
N ALA A 263 15.38 -19.54 -3.13
CA ALA A 263 15.27 -20.64 -2.16
C ALA A 263 14.47 -21.82 -2.76
N TYR A 264 13.31 -21.53 -3.35
CA TYR A 264 12.51 -22.54 -4.06
C TYR A 264 13.28 -23.22 -5.20
N LEU A 265 14.03 -22.46 -6.00
CA LEU A 265 14.82 -23.03 -7.10
C LEU A 265 15.97 -23.90 -6.60
N ALA A 266 16.67 -23.48 -5.54
CA ALA A 266 17.75 -24.24 -4.92
C ALA A 266 17.25 -25.57 -4.34
N GLU A 267 16.10 -25.57 -3.66
CA GLU A 267 15.45 -26.79 -3.16
C GLU A 267 15.05 -27.78 -4.26
N ASN A 268 14.93 -27.31 -5.50
CA ASN A 268 14.59 -28.12 -6.68
C ASN A 268 15.78 -28.32 -7.63
N ASP A 269 17.02 -28.13 -7.14
CA ASP A 269 18.26 -28.30 -7.89
C ASP A 269 18.37 -27.45 -9.17
N VAL A 270 17.76 -26.26 -9.17
CA VAL A 270 17.79 -25.31 -10.28
C VAL A 270 18.69 -24.13 -9.95
N TYR A 271 19.75 -23.96 -10.75
CA TYR A 271 20.68 -22.85 -10.62
C TYR A 271 20.32 -21.67 -11.55
N VAL A 272 20.40 -20.45 -11.02
CA VAL A 272 20.27 -19.20 -11.78
C VAL A 272 21.57 -18.43 -11.65
N ALA A 273 22.24 -18.22 -12.79
CA ALA A 273 23.52 -17.52 -12.85
C ALA A 273 23.43 -16.12 -12.25
N LYS A 274 24.48 -15.74 -11.53
CA LYS A 274 24.57 -14.41 -10.92
C LYS A 274 24.93 -13.35 -11.95
N ARG A 275 24.20 -12.23 -11.98
CA ARG A 275 24.58 -11.05 -12.76
C ARG A 275 25.62 -10.22 -12.00
N THR A 276 26.63 -9.74 -12.72
CA THR A 276 27.71 -8.89 -12.17
C THR A 276 27.47 -7.39 -12.38
N THR A 277 26.61 -7.01 -13.34
CA THR A 277 26.25 -5.61 -13.59
C THR A 277 25.09 -5.19 -12.70
N PRO A 278 25.16 -4.01 -12.03
CA PRO A 278 24.04 -3.48 -11.27
C PRO A 278 22.83 -3.20 -12.18
N PRO A 279 21.60 -3.40 -11.68
CA PRO A 279 20.38 -3.07 -12.41
C PRO A 279 20.22 -1.54 -12.57
N ASP A 280 19.42 -1.15 -13.56
CA ASP A 280 18.95 0.23 -13.66
C ASP A 280 18.00 0.52 -12.49
N ALA A 281 18.13 1.69 -11.88
CA ALA A 281 17.20 2.09 -10.82
C ALA A 281 15.79 2.24 -11.39
N VAL A 282 14.85 1.47 -10.82
CA VAL A 282 13.42 1.65 -11.05
C VAL A 282 12.88 2.58 -9.96
N ASP A 283 12.11 3.59 -10.36
CA ASP A 283 11.42 4.48 -9.43
C ASP A 283 10.49 3.66 -8.52
N GLU A 284 10.62 3.84 -7.20
CA GLU A 284 9.90 3.07 -6.17
C GLU A 284 8.37 3.15 -6.32
N PHE A 285 7.84 4.23 -6.90
CA PHE A 285 6.41 4.38 -7.14
C PHE A 285 5.92 3.50 -8.30
N ASN A 286 6.80 3.15 -9.23
CA ASN A 286 6.45 2.44 -10.46
C ASN A 286 6.70 0.93 -10.40
N VAL A 287 7.33 0.41 -9.33
CA VAL A 287 7.76 -1.00 -9.22
C VAL A 287 6.59 -1.96 -9.44
N ALA A 288 5.49 -1.78 -8.70
CA ALA A 288 4.33 -2.67 -8.76
C ALA A 288 3.63 -2.61 -10.12
N ASP A 289 3.53 -1.42 -10.73
CA ASP A 289 2.88 -1.23 -12.03
C ASP A 289 3.73 -1.80 -13.18
N ILE A 290 5.05 -1.62 -13.13
CA ILE A 290 5.98 -2.22 -14.09
C ILE A 290 5.91 -3.74 -14.00
N ALA A 291 5.96 -4.31 -12.79
CA ALA A 291 5.86 -5.75 -12.60
C ALA A 291 4.51 -6.30 -13.11
N SER A 292 3.40 -5.64 -12.77
CA SER A 292 2.06 -5.98 -13.28
C SER A 292 2.00 -5.92 -14.81
N TYR A 293 2.52 -4.86 -15.43
CA TYR A 293 2.53 -4.72 -16.89
C TYR A 293 3.31 -5.84 -17.59
N LEU A 294 4.47 -6.21 -17.03
CA LEU A 294 5.36 -7.23 -17.59
C LEU A 294 4.87 -8.65 -17.36
N LEU A 295 4.33 -8.95 -16.17
CA LEU A 295 4.16 -10.31 -15.67
C LEU A 295 2.70 -10.74 -15.48
N ASN A 296 1.72 -9.82 -15.46
CA ASN A 296 0.30 -10.21 -15.51
C ASN A 296 -0.13 -10.46 -16.96
N LYS A 297 -1.04 -11.43 -17.16
CA LYS A 297 -1.56 -11.73 -18.51
C LYS A 297 -2.24 -10.52 -19.15
N LYS A 298 -3.08 -9.82 -18.39
CA LYS A 298 -3.80 -8.62 -18.84
C LYS A 298 -2.91 -7.37 -18.87
N GLY A 299 -1.89 -7.31 -18.01
CA GLY A 299 -0.93 -6.21 -17.97
C GLY A 299 -1.48 -4.88 -17.45
N ALA A 300 -2.63 -4.90 -16.76
CA ALA A 300 -3.21 -3.74 -16.09
C ALA A 300 -3.12 -3.93 -14.57
N SER A 301 -2.98 -2.82 -13.86
CA SER A 301 -3.13 -2.75 -12.41
C SER A 301 -4.59 -2.41 -12.10
N PRO A 302 -5.23 -3.07 -11.12
CA PRO A 302 -6.55 -2.64 -10.68
C PRO A 302 -6.46 -1.26 -10.04
N VAL A 303 -7.50 -0.45 -10.23
CA VAL A 303 -7.66 0.82 -9.52
C VAL A 303 -8.81 0.67 -8.54
N ILE A 304 -8.57 1.05 -7.29
CA ILE A 304 -9.58 1.12 -6.24
C ILE A 304 -9.66 2.54 -5.67
N ASP A 305 -10.83 2.89 -5.13
CA ASP A 305 -11.01 4.14 -4.40
C ASP A 305 -11.30 3.81 -2.92
N PRO A 306 -10.27 3.86 -2.05
CA PRO A 306 -10.42 3.59 -0.63
C PRO A 306 -11.46 4.48 0.06
N GLU A 307 -11.64 5.73 -0.39
CA GLU A 307 -12.64 6.63 0.17
C GLU A 307 -14.05 6.10 -0.11
N ARG A 308 -14.31 5.69 -1.35
CA ARG A 308 -15.60 5.05 -1.70
C ARG A 308 -15.81 3.74 -0.97
N ILE A 309 -14.77 2.91 -0.82
CA ILE A 309 -14.90 1.59 -0.17
C ILE A 309 -15.23 1.76 1.32
N PHE A 310 -14.50 2.61 2.04
CA PHE A 310 -14.60 2.71 3.50
C PHE A 310 -15.71 3.64 3.98
N LEU A 311 -16.00 4.73 3.24
CA LEU A 311 -16.99 5.71 3.67
C LEU A 311 -18.40 5.43 3.15
N HIS A 312 -18.59 4.34 2.41
CA HIS A 312 -19.86 4.00 1.77
C HIS A 312 -21.03 3.83 2.75
N ALA A 313 -20.83 2.96 3.75
CA ALA A 313 -21.93 2.41 4.53
C ALA A 313 -22.48 3.40 5.56
N ARG A 314 -21.56 4.16 6.17
CA ARG A 314 -21.79 5.04 7.31
C ARG A 314 -20.78 6.19 7.29
N PRO A 315 -20.87 7.10 6.32
CA PRO A 315 -19.91 8.19 6.15
C PRO A 315 -19.80 9.13 7.36
N GLU A 316 -20.83 9.15 8.22
CA GLU A 316 -20.93 9.98 9.43
C GLU A 316 -20.45 9.27 10.71
N GLU A 317 -20.24 7.94 10.69
CA GLU A 317 -19.83 7.18 11.87
C GLU A 317 -18.34 6.79 11.86
N MET A 318 -17.69 6.75 10.70
CA MET A 318 -16.29 6.31 10.61
C MET A 318 -15.34 7.39 11.15
N THR A 319 -14.72 7.13 12.30
CA THR A 319 -13.68 8.00 12.86
C THR A 319 -12.28 7.59 12.37
N LYS A 320 -11.28 8.43 12.64
CA LYS A 320 -9.88 8.08 12.42
C LYS A 320 -9.46 6.87 13.25
N ASP A 321 -9.92 6.77 14.49
CA ASP A 321 -9.56 5.67 15.39
C ASP A 321 -10.21 4.35 14.92
N ASP A 322 -11.44 4.39 14.42
CA ASP A 322 -12.05 3.24 13.75
C ASP A 322 -11.21 2.81 12.55
N LEU A 323 -10.76 3.77 11.71
CA LEU A 323 -9.92 3.49 10.54
C LEU A 323 -8.61 2.78 10.92
N LEU A 324 -7.93 3.26 11.96
CA LEU A 324 -6.60 2.77 12.35
C LEU A 324 -6.62 1.50 13.20
N THR A 325 -7.80 1.08 13.68
CA THR A 325 -7.99 -0.18 14.43
C THR A 325 -8.48 -1.34 13.57
N MET A 326 -8.84 -1.08 12.31
CA MET A 326 -9.26 -2.12 11.37
C MET A 326 -8.17 -3.15 11.10
N LYS A 327 -8.61 -4.35 10.72
CA LYS A 327 -7.75 -5.39 10.15
C LYS A 327 -8.26 -5.76 8.77
N MET A 328 -7.35 -5.79 7.79
CA MET A 328 -7.70 -6.03 6.40
C MET A 328 -6.82 -7.15 5.81
N LEU A 329 -7.43 -8.06 5.06
CA LEU A 329 -6.73 -9.14 4.36
C LEU A 329 -6.79 -8.91 2.86
N ASP A 330 -5.64 -8.89 2.18
CA ASP A 330 -5.56 -9.08 0.73
C ASP A 330 -5.22 -10.54 0.41
N MET A 331 -6.19 -11.29 -0.11
CA MET A 331 -5.97 -12.70 -0.46
C MET A 331 -5.18 -12.88 -1.77
N THR A 332 -4.93 -11.81 -2.52
CA THR A 332 -4.31 -11.86 -3.85
C THR A 332 -3.55 -10.56 -4.11
N PRO A 333 -2.49 -10.26 -3.34
CA PRO A 333 -1.81 -8.97 -3.43
C PRO A 333 -1.01 -8.81 -4.72
N GLY A 334 -0.59 -9.91 -5.36
CA GLY A 334 0.21 -9.88 -6.56
C GLY A 334 1.53 -9.16 -6.31
N PHE A 335 1.80 -8.13 -7.11
CA PHE A 335 3.01 -7.31 -6.96
C PHE A 335 2.82 -6.10 -6.01
N GLY A 336 1.68 -6.01 -5.32
CA GLY A 336 1.40 -4.97 -4.32
C GLY A 336 0.60 -3.78 -4.79
N ASN A 337 0.01 -3.81 -6.00
CA ASN A 337 -0.75 -2.66 -6.53
C ASN A 337 -1.96 -2.27 -5.67
N VAL A 338 -2.68 -3.25 -5.11
CA VAL A 338 -3.80 -2.98 -4.19
C VAL A 338 -3.26 -2.54 -2.83
N THR A 339 -2.20 -3.18 -2.34
CA THR A 339 -1.54 -2.82 -1.08
C THR A 339 -1.08 -1.37 -1.06
N THR A 340 -0.41 -0.87 -2.11
CA THR A 340 0.03 0.53 -2.17
C THR A 340 -1.14 1.51 -2.14
N GLN A 341 -2.20 1.22 -2.89
CA GLN A 341 -3.43 2.02 -2.89
C GLN A 341 -4.12 2.03 -1.52
N LEU A 342 -4.12 0.91 -0.80
CA LEU A 342 -4.66 0.83 0.56
C LEU A 342 -3.80 1.62 1.55
N VAL A 343 -2.47 1.49 1.52
CA VAL A 343 -1.56 2.24 2.41
C VAL A 343 -1.76 3.75 2.20
N ASP A 344 -1.68 4.22 0.96
CA ASP A 344 -1.79 5.64 0.64
C ASP A 344 -3.22 6.17 0.87
N GLY A 345 -4.24 5.36 0.58
CA GLY A 345 -5.63 5.72 0.81
C GLY A 345 -6.02 5.80 2.28
N ILE A 346 -5.57 4.86 3.11
CA ILE A 346 -5.80 4.89 4.55
C ILE A 346 -5.05 6.06 5.17
N ALA A 347 -3.80 6.31 4.75
CA ALA A 347 -3.05 7.48 5.19
C ALA A 347 -3.82 8.77 4.88
N TYR A 348 -4.26 8.95 3.63
CA TYR A 348 -5.10 10.08 3.21
C TYR A 348 -6.36 10.22 4.08
N LEU A 349 -7.14 9.15 4.20
CA LEU A 349 -8.38 9.18 4.97
C LEU A 349 -8.16 9.49 6.45
N SER A 350 -7.06 9.04 7.05
CA SER A 350 -6.73 9.32 8.45
C SER A 350 -6.55 10.83 8.73
N PHE A 351 -6.18 11.61 7.72
CA PHE A 351 -6.03 13.06 7.80
C PHE A 351 -7.32 13.80 7.43
N ILE A 352 -8.17 13.20 6.59
CA ILE A 352 -9.43 13.80 6.14
C ILE A 352 -10.59 13.55 7.11
N LEU A 353 -10.70 12.35 7.68
CA LEU A 353 -11.82 11.97 8.54
C LEU A 353 -12.07 12.90 9.74
N PRO A 354 -11.04 13.40 10.45
CA PRO A 354 -11.30 14.33 11.56
C PRO A 354 -11.80 15.71 11.11
N TYR A 355 -12.01 15.97 9.81
CA TYR A 355 -12.79 17.13 9.36
C TYR A 355 -14.30 16.92 9.47
N ARG A 356 -14.76 15.66 9.48
CA ARG A 356 -16.17 15.30 9.68
C ARG A 356 -16.53 15.30 11.16
N ASP A 357 -15.60 14.87 12.01
CA ASP A 357 -15.75 14.89 13.46
C ASP A 357 -14.84 15.94 14.11
N ARG A 358 -15.43 17.02 14.63
CA ARG A 358 -14.70 18.13 15.27
C ARG A 358 -14.15 17.77 16.65
N ASN A 359 -14.56 16.65 17.24
CA ASN A 359 -14.20 16.27 18.61
C ASN A 359 -12.91 15.43 18.70
N THR A 360 -12.32 15.04 17.57
CA THR A 360 -11.10 14.21 17.57
C THR A 360 -9.85 15.06 17.89
N PHE A 361 -8.99 14.55 18.78
CA PHE A 361 -7.66 15.14 19.01
C PHE A 361 -6.74 14.86 17.82
N VAL A 362 -6.03 15.87 17.32
CA VAL A 362 -4.97 15.70 16.33
C VAL A 362 -3.63 15.89 17.01
N ALA A 363 -2.77 14.88 16.96
CA ALA A 363 -1.43 14.94 17.53
C ALA A 363 -0.44 15.61 16.54
N ARG A 364 0.47 16.45 17.06
CA ARG A 364 1.56 17.10 16.30
C ARG A 364 2.50 16.11 15.59
N TRP A 365 2.59 14.89 16.10
CA TRP A 365 3.60 13.89 15.70
C TRP A 365 3.09 12.86 14.70
N GLU A 366 2.09 13.21 13.88
CA GLU A 366 1.66 12.34 12.78
C GLU A 366 2.62 12.49 11.60
N ASP A 367 3.77 11.84 11.70
CA ASP A 367 4.69 11.67 10.58
C ASP A 367 4.07 10.69 9.56
N GLU A 368 3.89 11.16 8.32
CA GLU A 368 3.32 10.37 7.22
C GLU A 368 4.09 9.06 7.01
N ARG A 369 5.43 9.09 7.10
CA ARG A 369 6.25 7.91 6.84
C ARG A 369 6.01 6.84 7.91
N THR A 370 6.05 7.24 9.17
CA THR A 370 5.75 6.37 10.31
C THR A 370 4.31 5.85 10.26
N LEU A 371 3.34 6.68 9.84
CA LEU A 371 1.96 6.25 9.68
C LEU A 371 1.80 5.20 8.58
N LYS A 372 2.40 5.38 7.40
CA LYS A 372 2.33 4.40 6.30
C LYS A 372 2.97 3.07 6.69
N ARG A 373 4.11 3.13 7.38
CA ARG A 373 4.75 1.95 8.00
C ARG A 373 3.79 1.26 8.98
N TYR A 374 3.17 2.01 9.88
CA TYR A 374 2.20 1.48 10.84
C TYR A 374 1.00 0.81 10.15
N ILE A 375 0.43 1.42 9.10
CA ILE A 375 -0.68 0.84 8.34
C ILE A 375 -0.28 -0.53 7.77
N LEU A 376 0.90 -0.62 7.14
CA LEU A 376 1.37 -1.88 6.58
C LEU A 376 1.63 -2.95 7.65
N GLU A 377 2.21 -2.57 8.79
CA GLU A 377 2.62 -3.50 9.86
C GLU A 377 1.48 -3.91 10.81
N ARG A 378 0.40 -3.13 10.92
CA ARG A 378 -0.64 -3.34 11.96
C ARG A 378 -2.06 -3.53 11.42
N ILE A 379 -2.36 -2.98 10.24
CA ILE A 379 -3.70 -2.98 9.64
C ILE A 379 -3.79 -3.99 8.50
N LEU A 380 -2.78 -4.02 7.62
CA LEU A 380 -2.80 -4.84 6.42
C LEU A 380 -2.18 -6.23 6.66
N TYR A 381 -2.80 -7.24 6.06
CA TYR A 381 -2.37 -8.63 6.00
C TYR A 381 -2.52 -9.11 4.56
N GLY A 382 -1.73 -10.09 4.15
CA GLY A 382 -1.92 -10.68 2.83
C GLY A 382 -1.38 -12.08 2.66
N ILE A 383 -1.84 -12.74 1.60
CA ILE A 383 -1.44 -14.12 1.27
C ILE A 383 -1.06 -14.15 -0.22
N GLU A 384 0.22 -14.39 -0.52
CA GLU A 384 0.71 -14.45 -1.90
C GLU A 384 1.21 -15.85 -2.25
N LYS A 385 0.69 -16.42 -3.33
CA LYS A 385 0.95 -17.81 -3.77
C LYS A 385 2.16 -17.95 -4.70
N SER A 386 2.59 -16.86 -5.32
CA SER A 386 3.65 -16.83 -6.31
C SER A 386 4.94 -16.29 -5.71
N HIS A 387 6.02 -17.08 -5.75
CA HIS A 387 7.31 -16.69 -5.17
C HIS A 387 7.83 -15.38 -5.77
N VAL A 388 7.76 -15.26 -7.10
CA VAL A 388 8.19 -14.05 -7.83
C VAL A 388 7.36 -12.84 -7.43
N ALA A 389 6.05 -13.02 -7.26
CA ALA A 389 5.16 -11.91 -6.89
C ALA A 389 5.40 -11.49 -5.44
N TYR A 390 5.58 -12.45 -4.53
CA TYR A 390 5.91 -12.21 -3.14
C TYR A 390 7.23 -11.45 -2.98
N ASP A 391 8.28 -11.86 -3.68
CA ASP A 391 9.60 -11.19 -3.67
C ASP A 391 9.48 -9.73 -4.13
N ILE A 392 8.80 -9.48 -5.25
CA ILE A 392 8.60 -8.12 -5.79
C ILE A 392 7.70 -7.28 -4.87
N LEU A 393 6.66 -7.86 -4.29
CA LEU A 393 5.79 -7.21 -3.31
C LEU A 393 6.60 -6.72 -2.11
N GLN A 394 7.43 -7.59 -1.51
CA GLN A 394 8.26 -7.23 -0.37
C GLN A 394 9.25 -6.13 -0.73
N TYR A 395 9.91 -6.25 -1.89
CA TYR A 395 10.79 -5.22 -2.42
C TYR A 395 10.07 -3.88 -2.62
N ALA A 396 8.88 -3.87 -3.22
CA ALA A 396 8.09 -2.67 -3.46
C ALA A 396 7.71 -1.96 -2.15
N MET A 397 7.28 -2.71 -1.14
CA MET A 397 6.92 -2.15 0.16
C MET A 397 8.15 -1.58 0.90
N GLN A 398 9.26 -2.32 0.92
CA GLN A 398 10.49 -1.90 1.57
C GLN A 398 11.04 -0.61 0.98
N HIS A 399 11.04 -0.46 -0.35
CA HIS A 399 11.58 0.72 -1.00
C HIS A 399 10.65 1.92 -0.88
N ARG A 400 9.34 1.73 -1.08
CA ARG A 400 8.35 2.82 -1.05
C ARG A 400 8.01 3.31 0.36
N TYR A 401 7.99 2.43 1.36
CA TYR A 401 7.53 2.74 2.73
C TYR A 401 8.59 2.50 3.81
N GLY A 402 9.78 2.01 3.44
CA GLY A 402 10.89 1.81 4.36
C GLY A 402 10.68 0.66 5.36
N THR A 403 9.80 -0.30 5.04
CA THR A 403 9.58 -1.53 5.82
C THR A 403 9.05 -2.64 4.90
N GLU A 404 9.37 -3.89 5.21
CA GLU A 404 8.78 -5.04 4.54
C GLU A 404 7.31 -5.22 4.95
N ALA A 405 6.56 -5.92 4.12
CA ALA A 405 5.18 -6.27 4.38
C ALA A 405 5.14 -7.51 5.29
N ASP A 406 5.52 -7.37 6.56
CA ASP A 406 5.67 -8.49 7.49
C ASP A 406 4.41 -9.35 7.61
N ASN A 407 3.22 -8.76 7.56
CA ASN A 407 1.96 -9.50 7.66
C ASN A 407 1.50 -10.12 6.33
N TYR A 408 2.29 -9.97 5.26
CA TYR A 408 2.06 -10.66 4.00
C TYR A 408 2.87 -11.94 4.03
N ARG A 409 2.18 -13.08 3.90
CA ARG A 409 2.77 -14.40 4.03
C ARG A 409 2.70 -15.15 2.72
N PHE A 410 3.72 -15.96 2.47
CA PHE A 410 3.74 -16.83 1.31
C PHE A 410 2.82 -18.04 1.53
N GLY A 411 1.92 -18.31 0.58
CA GLY A 411 0.99 -19.44 0.65
C GLY A 411 -0.18 -19.33 -0.33
N ASN A 412 -0.96 -20.39 -0.45
CA ASN A 412 -2.17 -20.41 -1.27
C ASN A 412 -3.39 -20.08 -0.41
N PRO A 413 -4.06 -18.94 -0.63
CA PRO A 413 -5.19 -18.52 0.20
C PRO A 413 -6.37 -19.50 0.15
N LEU A 414 -6.46 -20.36 -0.89
CA LEU A 414 -7.55 -21.31 -1.11
C LEU A 414 -7.25 -22.73 -0.64
N ILE A 415 -6.01 -23.04 -0.23
CA ILE A 415 -5.64 -24.40 0.19
C ILE A 415 -5.23 -24.40 1.65
N GLY A 416 -6.08 -24.97 2.49
CA GLY A 416 -5.85 -25.12 3.91
C GLY A 416 -7.18 -25.32 4.64
N MET A 417 -7.13 -25.26 5.96
CA MET A 417 -8.28 -25.47 6.83
C MET A 417 -8.25 -24.55 8.04
N SER A 418 -9.30 -24.62 8.85
CA SER A 418 -9.48 -23.93 10.12
C SER A 418 -9.22 -24.88 11.29
N LEU A 419 -8.92 -24.35 12.48
CA LEU A 419 -8.73 -25.17 13.69
C LEU A 419 -9.98 -25.98 14.04
N SER A 420 -11.16 -25.44 13.72
CA SER A 420 -12.45 -26.13 13.90
C SER A 420 -12.62 -27.36 13.01
N ASP A 421 -11.91 -27.42 11.88
CA ASP A 421 -11.94 -28.56 10.96
C ASP A 421 -11.17 -29.77 11.49
N ILE A 422 -10.41 -29.63 12.59
CA ILE A 422 -9.70 -30.75 13.24
C ILE A 422 -10.66 -31.63 14.04
N ALA A 423 -11.70 -31.05 14.64
CA ALA A 423 -12.58 -31.75 15.58
C ALA A 423 -13.23 -33.04 15.02
N PRO A 424 -13.69 -33.10 13.75
CA PRO A 424 -14.23 -34.32 13.15
C PRO A 424 -13.25 -35.49 13.08
N HIS A 425 -11.93 -35.23 13.16
CA HIS A 425 -10.88 -36.25 13.07
C HIS A 425 -10.43 -36.81 14.43
N VAL A 426 -10.99 -36.29 15.53
CA VAL A 426 -10.65 -36.78 16.88
C VAL A 426 -11.47 -38.03 17.20
N ASP A 427 -10.79 -39.13 17.55
CA ASP A 427 -11.47 -40.34 18.00
C ASP A 427 -12.03 -40.17 19.42
N THR A 428 -13.32 -39.86 19.49
CA THR A 428 -14.07 -39.67 20.75
C THR A 428 -14.43 -40.98 21.46
N ARG A 429 -14.21 -42.15 20.83
CA ARG A 429 -14.57 -43.46 21.38
C ARG A 429 -13.41 -44.15 22.10
N ASN A 430 -12.18 -43.73 21.83
CA ASN A 430 -11.00 -44.29 22.47
C ASN A 430 -10.81 -43.66 23.87
N GLN A 431 -10.86 -44.47 24.93
CA GLN A 431 -10.56 -43.99 26.29
C GLN A 431 -9.07 -43.71 26.38
N MET A 432 -8.70 -42.44 26.46
CA MET A 432 -7.32 -42.02 26.64
C MET A 432 -6.80 -42.43 28.01
N GLY A 433 -5.50 -42.73 28.10
CA GLY A 433 -4.86 -43.06 29.38
C GLY A 433 -4.97 -41.90 30.37
N LEU A 434 -4.89 -42.20 31.68
CA LEU A 434 -5.13 -41.26 32.79
C LEU A 434 -4.31 -39.95 32.74
N PHE A 435 -3.19 -39.96 32.00
CA PHE A 435 -2.23 -38.86 31.89
C PHE A 435 -2.16 -38.25 30.48
N ALA A 436 -2.94 -38.75 29.52
CA ALA A 436 -2.95 -38.24 28.15
C ALA A 436 -4.05 -37.18 27.99
N LYS A 437 -3.68 -35.99 27.51
CA LYS A 437 -4.62 -34.89 27.32
C LYS A 437 -5.44 -35.07 26.04
N ASN A 438 -6.74 -34.80 26.12
CA ASN A 438 -7.61 -34.86 24.95
C ASN A 438 -7.17 -33.82 23.89
N PRO A 439 -7.04 -34.19 22.59
CA PRO A 439 -6.69 -33.25 21.53
C PRO A 439 -7.58 -32.00 21.48
N LEU A 440 -8.87 -32.13 21.77
CA LEU A 440 -9.80 -31.00 21.81
C LEU A 440 -9.52 -30.05 22.99
N ASP A 441 -9.07 -30.58 24.12
CA ASP A 441 -8.64 -29.77 25.26
C ASP A 441 -7.33 -29.03 24.94
N ILE A 442 -6.40 -29.66 24.20
CA ILE A 442 -5.19 -28.97 23.73
C ILE A 442 -5.55 -27.80 22.81
N ILE A 443 -6.47 -27.99 21.86
CA ILE A 443 -6.93 -26.90 20.99
C ILE A 443 -7.57 -25.80 21.83
N LYS A 444 -8.40 -26.15 22.82
CA LYS A 444 -9.02 -25.17 23.74
C LYS A 444 -7.96 -24.38 24.53
N ASP A 445 -6.96 -25.06 25.08
CA ASP A 445 -5.82 -24.45 25.77
C ASP A 445 -5.04 -23.50 24.86
N VAL A 446 -4.80 -23.87 23.59
CA VAL A 446 -4.15 -22.97 22.62
C VAL A 446 -4.96 -21.69 22.43
N ARG A 447 -6.30 -21.78 22.36
CA ARG A 447 -7.16 -20.60 22.30
C ARG A 447 -7.04 -19.74 23.57
N GLU A 448 -7.07 -20.36 24.74
CA GLU A 448 -6.92 -19.67 26.01
C GLU A 448 -5.54 -18.99 26.15
N MET A 449 -4.47 -19.66 25.74
CA MET A 449 -3.12 -19.10 25.68
C MET A 449 -3.06 -17.89 24.74
N TYR A 450 -3.68 -17.93 23.57
CA TYR A 450 -3.73 -16.76 22.68
C TYR A 450 -4.51 -15.60 23.30
N ARG A 451 -5.67 -15.85 23.92
CA ARG A 451 -6.43 -14.81 24.64
C ARG A 451 -5.58 -14.13 25.71
N GLN A 452 -4.90 -14.93 26.52
CA GLN A 452 -3.99 -14.41 27.54
C GLN A 452 -2.85 -13.63 26.90
N TYR A 453 -2.18 -14.19 25.89
CA TYR A 453 -1.06 -13.56 25.19
C TYR A 453 -1.41 -12.16 24.63
N PHE A 454 -2.55 -12.04 23.95
CA PHE A 454 -2.99 -10.76 23.36
C PHE A 454 -3.55 -9.76 24.39
N SER A 455 -3.93 -10.22 25.59
CA SER A 455 -4.36 -9.34 26.69
C SER A 455 -3.21 -8.68 27.44
N LEU A 456 -1.99 -9.23 27.34
CA LEU A 456 -0.81 -8.79 28.07
C LEU A 456 -0.12 -7.61 27.36
N SER A 457 0.36 -6.65 28.16
CA SER A 457 0.99 -5.40 27.69
C SER A 457 2.43 -5.60 27.24
N ASP A 458 2.79 -5.02 26.09
CA ASP A 458 4.17 -4.96 25.60
C ASP A 458 5.03 -3.89 26.33
N LYS A 459 4.47 -3.21 27.34
CA LYS A 459 5.15 -2.14 28.09
C LYS A 459 5.44 -2.50 29.55
N ILE A 460 4.90 -3.62 30.05
CA ILE A 460 5.03 -4.04 31.45
C ILE A 460 5.99 -5.23 31.49
N ARG A 461 7.03 -5.17 32.34
CA ARG A 461 8.09 -6.18 32.37
C ARG A 461 7.57 -7.55 32.78
N GLU A 462 6.69 -7.59 33.77
CA GLU A 462 6.05 -8.80 34.28
C GLU A 462 5.19 -9.45 33.19
N ASP A 463 4.39 -8.65 32.48
CA ASP A 463 3.59 -9.12 31.34
C ASP A 463 4.48 -9.68 30.23
N MET A 464 5.60 -9.01 29.91
CA MET A 464 6.54 -9.49 28.89
C MET A 464 7.14 -10.86 29.25
N ALA A 465 7.48 -11.10 30.52
CA ALA A 465 7.99 -12.40 30.97
C ALA A 465 6.93 -13.50 30.82
N VAL A 466 5.68 -13.22 31.19
CA VAL A 466 4.56 -14.15 31.01
C VAL A 466 4.27 -14.38 29.51
N LYS A 467 4.33 -13.35 28.67
CA LYS A 467 4.19 -13.48 27.22
C LYS A 467 5.26 -14.38 26.62
N GLU A 468 6.50 -14.29 27.09
CA GLU A 468 7.60 -15.14 26.61
C GLU A 468 7.37 -16.62 26.96
N GLU A 469 6.93 -16.91 28.18
CA GLU A 469 6.57 -18.29 28.60
C GLU A 469 5.41 -18.85 27.76
N ILE A 470 4.34 -18.06 27.58
CA ILE A 470 3.20 -18.44 26.76
C ILE A 470 3.63 -18.63 25.29
N ALA A 471 4.50 -17.76 24.76
CA ALA A 471 4.97 -17.84 23.39
C ALA A 471 5.75 -19.13 23.11
N LEU A 472 6.58 -19.60 24.06
CA LEU A 472 7.29 -20.88 23.93
C LEU A 472 6.33 -22.05 23.81
N ARG A 473 5.30 -22.09 24.66
CA ARG A 473 4.27 -23.15 24.62
C ARG A 473 3.42 -23.07 23.36
N LEU A 474 2.96 -21.87 22.99
CA LEU A 474 2.22 -21.63 21.77
C LEU A 474 3.02 -22.06 20.54
N ARG A 475 4.32 -21.75 20.47
CA ARG A 475 5.19 -22.16 19.36
C ARG A 475 5.17 -23.67 19.18
N LEU A 476 5.36 -24.44 20.25
CA LEU A 476 5.35 -25.90 20.21
C LEU A 476 4.00 -26.44 19.71
N TYR A 477 2.89 -26.04 20.34
CA TYR A 477 1.59 -26.57 19.94
C TYR A 477 1.17 -26.12 18.55
N CYS A 478 1.46 -24.88 18.15
CA CYS A 478 1.09 -24.38 16.82
C CYS A 478 1.89 -25.02 15.70
N GLU A 479 3.16 -25.37 15.94
CA GLU A 479 3.95 -26.17 15.00
C GLU A 479 3.32 -27.55 14.80
N ARG A 480 2.98 -28.24 15.89
CA ARG A 480 2.33 -29.55 15.82
C ARG A 480 0.93 -29.50 15.23
N LEU A 481 0.13 -28.48 15.57
CA LEU A 481 -1.19 -28.28 14.98
C LEU A 481 -1.08 -27.96 13.48
N ARG A 482 -0.09 -27.17 13.04
CA ARG A 482 0.18 -26.97 11.62
C ARG A 482 0.45 -28.30 10.92
N ASP A 483 1.30 -29.15 11.52
CA ASP A 483 1.58 -30.47 10.96
C ASP A 483 0.33 -31.33 10.84
N ILE A 484 -0.52 -31.38 11.87
CA ILE A 484 -1.81 -32.08 11.80
C ILE A 484 -2.68 -31.53 10.67
N MET A 485 -2.80 -30.21 10.57
CA MET A 485 -3.60 -29.57 9.53
C MET A 485 -3.03 -29.84 8.14
N ASP A 486 -1.70 -29.91 7.98
CA ASP A 486 -1.03 -30.34 6.76
C ASP A 486 -1.36 -31.80 6.42
N LEU A 487 -1.33 -32.71 7.40
CA LEU A 487 -1.70 -34.12 7.21
C LEU A 487 -3.13 -34.26 6.72
N ILE A 488 -4.09 -33.62 7.40
CA ILE A 488 -5.50 -33.66 7.02
C ILE A 488 -5.67 -33.07 5.62
N THR A 489 -5.03 -31.94 5.31
CA THR A 489 -5.15 -31.29 4.00
C THR A 489 -4.51 -32.15 2.90
N ALA A 490 -3.42 -32.87 3.21
CA ALA A 490 -2.75 -33.75 2.26
C ALA A 490 -3.60 -34.95 1.82
N THR A 491 -4.62 -35.35 2.59
CA THR A 491 -5.55 -36.43 2.20
C THR A 491 -6.29 -36.16 0.89
N TYR A 492 -6.49 -34.87 0.54
CA TYR A 492 -7.08 -34.47 -0.75
C TYR A 492 -6.13 -34.67 -1.95
N PHE A 493 -4.84 -34.89 -1.69
CA PHE A 493 -3.79 -35.00 -2.71
C PHE A 493 -3.16 -36.40 -2.77
N SER A 494 -3.17 -37.14 -1.67
CA SER A 494 -2.53 -38.45 -1.57
C SER A 494 -3.31 -39.40 -0.66
N LYS A 495 -3.50 -40.63 -1.14
CA LYS A 495 -4.11 -41.72 -0.37
C LYS A 495 -3.15 -42.36 0.64
N ALA A 496 -1.89 -41.93 0.66
CA ALA A 496 -0.89 -42.43 1.60
C ALA A 496 -1.17 -41.99 3.05
N ILE A 497 -1.90 -40.88 3.22
CA ILE A 497 -2.38 -40.39 4.52
C ILE A 497 -3.83 -40.85 4.68
N ASP A 498 -4.13 -41.49 5.81
CA ASP A 498 -5.46 -41.98 6.14
C ASP A 498 -5.87 -41.50 7.53
N GLU A 499 -7.16 -41.68 7.84
CA GLU A 499 -7.76 -41.24 9.10
C GLU A 499 -7.06 -41.80 10.34
N ARG A 500 -6.54 -43.04 10.28
CA ARG A 500 -5.86 -43.66 11.43
C ARG A 500 -4.54 -42.95 11.75
N LYS A 501 -3.78 -42.56 10.72
CA LYS A 501 -2.53 -41.80 10.89
C LYS A 501 -2.79 -40.39 11.45
N ILE A 502 -3.89 -39.76 11.03
CA ILE A 502 -4.32 -38.46 11.57
C ILE A 502 -4.66 -38.61 13.05
N GLN A 503 -5.47 -39.62 13.42
CA GLN A 503 -5.84 -39.90 14.80
C GLN A 503 -4.63 -40.24 15.68
N GLU A 504 -3.69 -41.05 15.18
CA GLU A 504 -2.43 -41.34 15.87
C GLU A 504 -1.65 -40.04 16.18
N SER A 505 -1.51 -39.18 15.16
CA SER A 505 -0.80 -37.91 15.31
C SER A 505 -1.49 -36.97 16.29
N LEU A 506 -2.83 -36.92 16.27
CA LEU A 506 -3.63 -36.13 17.21
C LEU A 506 -3.40 -36.55 18.66
N VAL A 507 -3.38 -37.85 18.94
CA VAL A 507 -3.12 -38.38 20.30
C VAL A 507 -1.72 -38.03 20.78
N MET A 508 -0.76 -37.85 19.87
CA MET A 508 0.63 -37.48 20.19
C MET A 508 0.85 -35.96 20.32
N LEU A 509 -0.17 -35.11 20.20
CA LEU A 509 -0.02 -33.65 20.24
C LEU A 509 0.69 -33.14 21.51
N ASP A 510 0.49 -33.79 22.66
CA ASP A 510 1.09 -33.43 23.96
C ASP A 510 2.29 -34.30 24.34
N SER A 511 2.81 -35.12 23.42
CA SER A 511 3.95 -36.00 23.71
C SER A 511 5.25 -35.21 23.89
N ASP A 512 6.28 -35.86 24.44
CA ASP A 512 7.62 -35.30 24.40
C ASP A 512 8.13 -35.14 22.95
N ASN A 513 9.21 -34.36 22.78
CA ASN A 513 9.77 -34.07 21.45
C ASN A 513 10.33 -35.30 20.74
N ALA A 514 10.93 -36.26 21.46
CA ALA A 514 11.49 -37.45 20.83
C ALA A 514 10.38 -38.34 20.23
N SER A 515 9.26 -38.45 20.93
CA SER A 515 8.06 -39.12 20.44
C SER A 515 7.50 -38.44 19.19
N TRP A 516 7.44 -37.10 19.17
CA TRP A 516 6.98 -36.33 18.01
C TRP A 516 7.94 -36.45 16.82
N ASP A 517 9.25 -36.35 17.05
CA ASP A 517 10.28 -36.47 16.02
C ASP A 517 10.25 -37.85 15.35
N SER A 518 9.99 -38.90 16.12
CA SER A 518 9.78 -40.25 15.59
C SER A 518 8.58 -40.32 14.64
N LEU A 519 7.47 -39.63 14.97
CA LEU A 519 6.30 -39.54 14.10
C LEU A 519 6.60 -38.75 12.81
N VAL A 520 7.26 -37.60 12.93
CA VAL A 520 7.63 -36.73 11.79
C VAL A 520 8.58 -37.44 10.82
N SER A 521 9.44 -38.33 11.32
CA SER A 521 10.39 -39.09 10.49
C SER A 521 9.76 -40.14 9.56
N ARG A 522 8.46 -40.43 9.73
CA ARG A 522 7.78 -41.45 8.92
C ARG A 522 7.53 -40.96 7.49
N ASP A 523 7.69 -41.84 6.51
CA ASP A 523 7.59 -41.52 5.08
C ASP A 523 6.28 -40.81 4.69
N TRP A 524 5.14 -41.25 5.25
CA TRP A 524 3.84 -40.66 4.95
C TRP A 524 3.68 -39.24 5.50
N PHE A 525 4.38 -38.92 6.61
CA PHE A 525 4.38 -37.60 7.21
C PHE A 525 5.27 -36.66 6.38
N ALA A 526 6.47 -37.12 6.04
CA ALA A 526 7.38 -36.39 5.15
C ALA A 526 6.74 -36.08 3.78
N GLU A 527 6.00 -37.05 3.22
CA GLU A 527 5.24 -36.88 1.98
C GLU A 527 4.16 -35.80 2.11
N ALA A 528 3.40 -35.78 3.21
CA ALA A 528 2.40 -34.75 3.46
C ALA A 528 3.04 -33.35 3.56
N LYS A 529 4.16 -33.21 4.28
CA LYS A 529 4.91 -31.95 4.36
C LYS A 529 5.43 -31.49 3.00
N ARG A 530 5.86 -32.43 2.15
CA ARG A 530 6.28 -32.13 0.76
C ARG A 530 5.11 -31.66 -0.10
N ILE A 531 3.93 -32.28 0.04
CA ILE A 531 2.70 -31.84 -0.63
C ILE A 531 2.31 -30.44 -0.15
N ALA A 532 2.37 -30.18 1.16
CA ALA A 532 2.03 -28.90 1.76
C ALA A 532 2.91 -27.76 1.21
N ARG A 533 4.24 -27.94 1.21
CA ARG A 533 5.19 -26.97 0.63
C ARG A 533 4.96 -26.75 -0.87
N ARG A 534 4.78 -27.83 -1.64
CA ARG A 534 4.59 -27.75 -3.11
C ARG A 534 3.29 -27.05 -3.49
N SER A 535 2.23 -27.25 -2.70
CA SER A 535 0.88 -26.73 -2.98
C SER A 535 0.60 -25.41 -2.27
N GLY A 536 1.48 -24.99 -1.34
CA GLY A 536 1.37 -23.77 -0.56
C GLY A 536 0.23 -23.85 0.45
N PHE A 537 0.15 -24.89 1.27
CA PHE A 537 -0.90 -24.97 2.30
C PHE A 537 -0.81 -23.75 3.25
N PHE A 538 -1.97 -23.17 3.55
CA PHE A 538 -2.09 -21.97 4.35
C PHE A 538 -3.25 -22.04 5.35
N HIS A 539 -2.88 -22.18 6.63
CA HIS A 539 -3.80 -22.33 7.75
C HIS A 539 -3.97 -21.00 8.47
N LEU A 540 -5.01 -20.23 8.11
CA LEU A 540 -5.16 -18.83 8.54
C LEU A 540 -5.06 -18.61 10.06
N GLU A 541 -5.67 -19.47 10.89
CA GLU A 541 -5.59 -19.32 12.36
C GLU A 541 -4.21 -19.62 12.94
N ILE A 542 -3.36 -20.37 12.22
CA ILE A 542 -1.97 -20.62 12.61
C ILE A 542 -1.08 -19.47 12.14
N GLU A 543 -1.26 -19.02 10.90
CA GLU A 543 -0.42 -17.99 10.28
C GLU A 543 -0.78 -16.58 10.76
N PHE A 544 -2.05 -16.36 11.13
CA PHE A 544 -2.58 -15.12 11.69
C PHE A 544 -3.32 -15.39 13.01
N PRO A 545 -2.59 -15.52 14.14
CA PRO A 545 -3.16 -16.05 15.37
C PRO A 545 -4.30 -15.25 16.00
N PHE A 546 -4.41 -13.95 15.70
CA PHE A 546 -5.53 -13.15 16.18
C PHE A 546 -6.89 -13.67 15.65
N LEU A 547 -6.91 -14.45 14.57
CA LEU A 547 -8.12 -15.05 13.99
C LEU A 547 -8.74 -16.16 14.83
N VAL A 548 -8.06 -16.61 15.89
CA VAL A 548 -8.61 -17.58 16.84
C VAL A 548 -9.89 -17.05 17.51
N ASP A 549 -9.93 -15.74 17.82
CA ASP A 549 -11.10 -15.06 18.38
C ASP A 549 -11.46 -13.75 17.64
N GLY A 550 -10.70 -13.42 16.61
CA GLY A 550 -10.87 -12.23 15.79
C GLY A 550 -11.33 -12.55 14.37
N ALA A 551 -11.52 -11.49 13.59
CA ALA A 551 -11.87 -11.56 12.19
C ALA A 551 -11.47 -10.24 11.51
N TYR A 552 -11.41 -10.25 10.19
CA TYR A 552 -11.12 -9.07 9.38
C TYR A 552 -12.35 -8.17 9.22
N ASP A 553 -12.11 -6.86 9.17
CA ASP A 553 -13.10 -5.86 8.81
C ASP A 553 -13.33 -5.85 7.29
N TYR A 554 -12.23 -5.97 6.53
CA TYR A 554 -12.23 -6.02 5.08
C TYR A 554 -11.40 -7.19 4.54
N ILE A 555 -11.90 -7.81 3.46
CA ILE A 555 -11.14 -8.83 2.72
C ILE A 555 -11.16 -8.45 1.24
N PHE A 556 -10.00 -8.21 0.66
CA PHE A 556 -9.78 -7.86 -0.73
C PHE A 556 -9.38 -9.10 -1.54
N VAL A 557 -9.95 -9.23 -2.73
CA VAL A 557 -9.67 -10.33 -3.65
C VAL A 557 -9.71 -9.84 -5.09
N GLN A 558 -8.72 -10.23 -5.87
CA GLN A 558 -8.60 -10.07 -7.33
C GLN A 558 -8.77 -11.45 -7.98
N PRO A 559 -10.00 -11.97 -8.15
CA PRO A 559 -10.22 -13.34 -8.61
C PRO A 559 -9.75 -13.59 -10.05
N SER A 560 -9.60 -12.53 -10.86
CA SER A 560 -9.07 -12.60 -12.23
C SER A 560 -7.55 -12.48 -12.33
N LEU A 561 -6.84 -12.25 -11.22
CA LEU A 561 -5.39 -12.08 -11.23
C LEU A 561 -4.71 -13.38 -11.69
N THR A 562 -4.00 -13.31 -12.81
CA THR A 562 -3.28 -14.44 -13.40
C THR A 562 -1.99 -13.95 -14.02
N HIS A 563 -0.86 -14.56 -13.63
CA HIS A 563 0.44 -14.24 -14.20
C HIS A 563 0.68 -14.95 -15.54
N ILE A 564 1.64 -14.50 -16.33
CA ILE A 564 1.93 -15.03 -17.67
C ILE A 564 2.27 -16.54 -17.69
N TRP A 565 2.69 -17.10 -16.56
CA TRP A 565 3.02 -18.52 -16.39
C TRP A 565 1.91 -19.37 -15.74
N GLU A 566 0.78 -18.76 -15.40
CA GLU A 566 -0.35 -19.47 -14.79
C GLU A 566 -1.46 -19.72 -15.81
N ASP A 567 -2.11 -20.88 -15.73
CA ASP A 567 -3.32 -21.13 -16.51
C ASP A 567 -4.50 -20.38 -15.84
N PRO A 568 -5.35 -19.68 -16.63
CA PRO A 568 -6.49 -18.97 -16.07
C PRO A 568 -7.52 -20.00 -15.58
N PHE A 569 -8.11 -19.72 -14.42
CA PHE A 569 -9.24 -20.47 -13.92
C PHE A 569 -10.54 -19.74 -14.28
N PRO A 570 -11.67 -20.45 -14.41
CA PRO A 570 -12.93 -19.77 -14.70
C PRO A 570 -13.34 -18.87 -13.52
N LEU A 571 -13.66 -17.61 -13.85
CA LEU A 571 -13.83 -16.53 -12.89
C LEU A 571 -14.92 -16.80 -11.83
N PRO A 572 -16.11 -17.36 -12.17
CA PRO A 572 -17.14 -17.64 -11.17
C PRO A 572 -16.69 -18.64 -10.10
N GLU A 573 -15.99 -19.70 -10.49
CA GLU A 573 -15.53 -20.79 -9.63
C GLU A 573 -14.47 -20.28 -8.64
N VAL A 574 -13.49 -19.53 -9.15
CA VAL A 574 -12.45 -18.90 -8.31
C VAL A 574 -13.07 -17.89 -7.35
N THR A 575 -14.01 -17.07 -7.83
CA THR A 575 -14.71 -16.09 -7.00
C THR A 575 -15.47 -16.80 -5.87
N LYS A 576 -16.22 -17.86 -6.17
CA LYS A 576 -16.94 -18.66 -5.15
C LYS A 576 -16.00 -19.30 -4.14
N ALA A 577 -14.86 -19.81 -4.57
CA ALA A 577 -13.86 -20.41 -3.68
C ALA A 577 -13.32 -19.36 -2.69
N HIS A 578 -12.96 -18.17 -3.17
CA HIS A 578 -12.52 -17.06 -2.31
C HIS A 578 -13.64 -16.60 -1.38
N ILE A 579 -14.88 -16.45 -1.85
CA ILE A 579 -16.01 -16.08 -0.99
C ILE A 579 -16.20 -17.12 0.11
N LYS A 580 -16.19 -18.41 -0.23
CA LYS A 580 -16.35 -19.50 0.74
C LYS A 580 -15.27 -19.45 1.83
N ARG A 581 -14.00 -19.23 1.46
CA ARG A 581 -12.88 -19.18 2.40
C ARG A 581 -12.84 -17.88 3.19
N GLY A 582 -12.92 -16.73 2.52
CA GLY A 582 -12.81 -15.40 3.12
C GLY A 582 -13.98 -15.08 4.05
N MET A 583 -15.22 -15.44 3.70
CA MET A 583 -16.38 -15.14 4.55
C MET A 583 -16.32 -15.80 5.93
N THR A 584 -15.59 -16.91 6.09
CA THR A 584 -15.36 -17.53 7.41
C THR A 584 -14.59 -16.59 8.35
N TYR A 585 -13.69 -15.78 7.82
CA TYR A 585 -12.80 -14.89 8.57
C TYR A 585 -13.22 -13.42 8.52
N LEU A 586 -14.41 -13.13 7.99
CA LEU A 586 -14.97 -11.78 7.92
C LEU A 586 -15.87 -11.49 9.13
N LYS A 587 -15.73 -10.32 9.75
CA LYS A 587 -16.63 -9.86 10.83
C LYS A 587 -18.09 -9.86 10.36
N PRO A 588 -19.09 -9.96 11.27
CA PRO A 588 -20.51 -9.91 10.91
C PRO A 588 -20.91 -8.68 10.08
N GLN A 589 -20.33 -7.53 10.39
CA GLN A 589 -20.50 -6.25 9.69
C GLN A 589 -19.39 -5.95 8.66
N GLY A 590 -18.47 -6.89 8.45
CA GLY A 590 -17.34 -6.72 7.55
C GLY A 590 -17.77 -6.72 6.08
N THR A 591 -16.88 -6.24 5.21
CA THR A 591 -17.10 -6.18 3.76
C THR A 591 -16.02 -6.96 3.03
N MET A 592 -16.42 -7.86 2.14
CA MET A 592 -15.52 -8.45 1.18
C MET A 592 -15.56 -7.64 -0.12
N VAL A 593 -14.39 -7.27 -0.64
CA VAL A 593 -14.20 -6.43 -1.83
C VAL A 593 -13.61 -7.29 -2.93
N LEU A 594 -14.43 -7.59 -3.94
CA LEU A 594 -13.99 -8.26 -5.16
C LEU A 594 -13.56 -7.19 -6.15
N ILE A 595 -12.34 -7.28 -6.64
CA ILE A 595 -11.73 -6.35 -7.60
C ILE A 595 -11.63 -7.07 -8.94
N LEU A 596 -12.36 -6.59 -9.93
CA LEU A 596 -12.44 -7.16 -11.27
C LEU A 596 -11.78 -6.23 -12.28
N ASP A 597 -11.20 -6.77 -13.35
CA ASP A 597 -10.64 -5.92 -14.42
C ASP A 597 -11.71 -5.24 -15.27
N SER A 598 -12.90 -5.85 -15.33
CA SER A 598 -14.06 -5.36 -16.06
C SER A 598 -15.33 -5.80 -15.34
N PRO A 599 -16.44 -5.05 -15.47
CA PRO A 599 -17.74 -5.51 -15.01
C PRO A 599 -18.07 -6.88 -15.63
N ASP A 600 -18.54 -7.81 -14.82
CA ASP A 600 -19.03 -9.12 -15.24
C ASP A 600 -20.49 -9.23 -14.78
N GLU A 601 -21.43 -9.02 -15.72
CA GLU A 601 -22.86 -8.98 -15.41
C GLU A 601 -23.41 -10.35 -14.99
N ASP A 602 -22.85 -11.44 -15.52
CA ASP A 602 -23.27 -12.79 -15.18
C ASP A 602 -22.88 -13.13 -13.74
N LEU A 603 -21.62 -12.84 -13.37
CA LEU A 603 -21.13 -12.99 -12.01
C LEU A 603 -21.93 -12.10 -11.05
N LEU A 604 -22.16 -10.83 -11.41
CA LEU A 604 -22.94 -9.91 -10.58
C LEU A 604 -24.37 -10.41 -10.37
N THR A 605 -25.02 -10.92 -11.42
CA THR A 605 -26.37 -11.47 -11.37
C THR A 605 -26.41 -12.70 -10.46
N GLU A 606 -25.41 -13.58 -10.55
CA GLU A 606 -25.31 -14.75 -9.69
C GLU A 606 -25.13 -14.34 -8.22
N LEU A 607 -24.18 -13.45 -7.92
CA LEU A 607 -23.90 -12.99 -6.56
C LEU A 607 -25.12 -12.29 -5.94
N SER A 608 -25.83 -11.47 -6.71
CA SER A 608 -27.02 -10.72 -6.25
C SER A 608 -28.19 -11.63 -5.85
N ARG A 609 -28.25 -12.86 -6.36
CA ARG A 609 -29.28 -13.86 -5.98
C ARG A 609 -28.98 -14.57 -4.65
N SER A 610 -27.80 -14.37 -4.07
CA SER A 610 -27.40 -15.02 -2.83
C SER A 610 -28.27 -14.60 -1.65
N LYS A 611 -28.66 -15.59 -0.84
CA LYS A 611 -29.32 -15.36 0.45
C LYS A 611 -28.35 -15.08 1.59
N ARG A 612 -27.04 -15.25 1.37
CA ARG A 612 -26.01 -15.12 2.43
C ARG A 612 -25.43 -13.71 2.55
N TYR A 613 -25.47 -12.94 1.48
CA TYR A 613 -24.85 -11.62 1.43
C TYR A 613 -25.65 -10.65 0.56
N ASP A 614 -25.48 -9.37 0.88
CA ASP A 614 -25.88 -8.24 0.05
C ASP A 614 -24.75 -7.94 -0.93
N THR A 615 -25.12 -7.69 -2.19
CA THR A 615 -24.18 -7.44 -3.29
C THR A 615 -24.41 -6.06 -3.84
N ARG A 616 -23.32 -5.32 -4.06
CA ARG A 616 -23.32 -4.02 -4.71
C ARG A 616 -22.13 -3.93 -5.65
N ALA A 617 -22.37 -3.54 -6.89
CA ALA A 617 -21.30 -3.24 -7.85
C ALA A 617 -21.08 -1.73 -7.95
N GLU A 618 -19.82 -1.32 -8.06
CA GLU A 618 -19.41 0.05 -8.38
C GLU A 618 -18.19 -0.03 -9.29
N ASP A 619 -18.29 0.50 -10.51
CA ASP A 619 -17.20 0.46 -11.50
C ASP A 619 -16.60 -0.95 -11.68
N SER A 620 -15.35 -1.14 -11.25
CA SER A 620 -14.57 -2.39 -11.32
C SER A 620 -14.60 -3.21 -10.02
N ILE A 621 -15.40 -2.83 -9.02
CA ILE A 621 -15.47 -3.52 -7.73
C ILE A 621 -16.87 -4.05 -7.41
N ILE A 622 -16.92 -5.18 -6.71
CA ILE A 622 -18.14 -5.74 -6.11
C ILE A 622 -17.95 -5.84 -4.60
N LEU A 623 -18.81 -5.16 -3.86
CA LEU A 623 -18.87 -5.19 -2.40
C LEU A 623 -19.88 -6.25 -1.95
N LEU A 624 -19.43 -7.16 -1.09
CA LEU A 624 -20.25 -8.20 -0.47
C LEU A 624 -20.28 -8.02 1.05
N ARG A 625 -21.48 -7.91 1.62
CA ARG A 625 -21.68 -7.84 3.08
C ARG A 625 -22.57 -8.98 3.54
N LYS A 626 -22.28 -9.56 4.71
CA LYS A 626 -23.14 -10.62 5.27
C LYS A 626 -24.53 -10.05 5.55
N LYS A 627 -25.57 -10.75 5.09
CA LYS A 627 -26.95 -10.42 5.47
C LYS A 627 -27.12 -10.71 6.95
N LYS A 628 -27.72 -9.79 7.71
CA LYS A 628 -28.18 -10.09 9.06
C LYS A 628 -29.18 -11.25 8.94
N MET A 629 -28.92 -12.37 9.61
CA MET A 629 -29.94 -13.40 9.73
C MET A 629 -31.10 -12.80 10.53
N ALA A 630 -32.29 -12.84 9.95
CA ALA A 630 -33.52 -12.32 10.54
C ALA A 630 -33.92 -13.12 11.78
#